data_AF-A0A7C6RZF9-F1
#
_entry.id   AF-A0A7C6RZF9-F1
#
_cell.length_a   1.000
_cell.length_b   1.000
_cell.length_c   1.000
_cell.angle_alpha   90.00
_cell.angle_beta   90.00
_cell.angle_gamma   90.00
#
_symmetry.space_group_name_H-M   'P 1'
#
loop_
_entity.id
_entity.type
_entity.pdbx_description
1 polymer ?
#
loop_
_entity_poly.entity_id
_entity_poly.type
_entity_poly.pdbx_seq_one_letter_code
_entity_poly.pdbx_strand_id
1 'polypeptide(L)'
;MNSLLARSKLLEAARATYAPKPVEAPPQAPALPRFILAIDGSYAEVDVKNGYPGAKVGYCTAASVLLDLHLIGELDVERPVDPVEFRKTEQAASVDAALPGSNVVTRRQNSARASFREELYDLFTDIVVDEDDRTNLLSTYQALLALKPTTNPQSCPYKESHGCTAEFAVGSGCTTCPTCGRPVYSTDALRIHERFRDIGTNGEAFGLVMQLMERLLMVHFLRCFERRNLLPRLTSLAFFIDGPLAAFGPPAWLSAAISRELKRLNQKVRVATGQDLLILGIS
;
A
#
# COMPACT_ATOMS: atom_id res chain seq x y z
N MET A 1 -11.55 -5.12 -48.92
CA MET A 1 -11.03 -5.20 -47.53
C MET A 1 -11.66 -4.10 -46.65
N ASN A 2 -12.98 -3.86 -46.75
CA ASN A 2 -13.68 -2.73 -46.11
C ASN A 2 -14.98 -3.12 -45.37
N SER A 3 -15.15 -4.38 -44.91
CA SER A 3 -16.37 -4.78 -44.18
C SER A 3 -16.18 -5.23 -42.73
N LEU A 4 -14.99 -5.06 -42.15
CA LEU A 4 -14.71 -5.49 -40.76
C LEU A 4 -15.10 -4.47 -39.69
N LEU A 5 -15.45 -3.22 -40.06
CA LEU A 5 -15.82 -2.16 -39.10
C LEU A 5 -17.32 -1.79 -39.11
N ALA A 6 -18.15 -2.46 -39.92
CA ALA A 6 -19.56 -2.06 -40.11
C ALA A 6 -20.57 -2.72 -39.15
N ARG A 7 -20.13 -3.47 -38.14
CA ARG A 7 -21.03 -4.14 -37.18
C ARG A 7 -20.50 -4.11 -35.74
N SER A 8 -20.27 -2.92 -35.20
CA SER A 8 -20.47 -2.73 -33.75
C SER A 8 -21.90 -2.25 -33.56
N LYS A 9 -22.84 -3.17 -33.34
CA LYS A 9 -24.13 -2.80 -32.74
C LYS A 9 -23.88 -2.72 -31.24
N LEU A 10 -23.98 -1.52 -30.68
CA LEU A 10 -24.18 -1.36 -29.24
C LEU A 10 -25.33 -2.29 -28.85
N LEU A 11 -25.09 -3.15 -27.86
CA LEU A 11 -26.14 -4.00 -27.31
C LEU A 11 -27.17 -3.05 -26.69
N GLU A 12 -28.29 -2.84 -27.39
CA GLU A 12 -29.39 -2.05 -26.87
C GLU A 12 -29.87 -2.66 -25.54
N ALA A 13 -29.70 -1.87 -24.48
CA ALA A 13 -30.48 -1.86 -23.27
C ALA A 13 -30.83 -3.23 -22.64
N ALA A 14 -29.84 -4.08 -22.39
CA ALA A 14 -29.84 -4.77 -21.10
C ALA A 14 -29.46 -3.73 -20.03
N ARG A 15 -30.41 -2.84 -19.69
CA ARG A 15 -30.28 -1.98 -18.51
C ARG A 15 -30.05 -2.92 -17.33
N ALA A 16 -28.81 -3.00 -16.87
CA ALA A 16 -28.51 -3.62 -15.61
C ALA A 16 -29.44 -2.96 -14.58
N THR A 17 -30.33 -3.75 -14.00
CA THR A 17 -31.29 -3.35 -12.95
C THR A 17 -30.62 -2.98 -11.63
N TYR A 18 -29.29 -2.80 -11.64
CA TYR A 18 -28.55 -2.26 -10.53
C TYR A 18 -28.65 -0.73 -10.53
N ALA A 19 -29.78 -0.24 -10.05
CA ALA A 19 -29.85 1.11 -9.52
C ALA A 19 -29.29 1.03 -8.09
N PRO A 20 -28.09 1.56 -7.79
CA PRO A 20 -27.65 1.66 -6.40
C PRO A 20 -28.71 2.45 -5.65
N LYS A 21 -29.26 1.87 -4.57
CA LYS A 21 -30.17 2.62 -3.69
C LYS A 21 -29.36 3.80 -3.13
N PRO A 22 -29.73 5.06 -3.41
CA PRO A 22 -29.09 6.19 -2.79
C PRO A 22 -29.25 6.02 -1.28
N VAL A 23 -28.13 5.91 -0.58
CA VAL A 23 -28.12 5.99 0.88
C VAL A 23 -28.19 7.47 1.21
N GLU A 24 -29.05 7.82 2.17
CA GLU A 24 -29.15 9.20 2.65
C GLU A 24 -27.76 9.67 3.09
N ALA A 25 -27.37 10.87 2.64
CA ALA A 25 -26.08 11.44 3.03
C ALA A 25 -26.04 11.50 4.56
N PRO A 26 -24.93 11.10 5.20
CA PRO A 26 -24.79 11.26 6.63
C PRO A 26 -25.04 12.73 7.01
N PRO A 27 -25.69 13.01 8.15
CA PRO A 27 -25.89 14.38 8.61
C PRO A 27 -24.55 15.11 8.59
N GLN A 28 -24.56 16.35 8.08
CA GLN A 28 -23.36 17.18 7.96
C GLN A 28 -22.66 17.24 9.31
N ALA A 29 -21.40 16.77 9.37
CA ALA A 29 -20.58 17.01 10.54
C ALA A 29 -20.44 18.54 10.71
N PRO A 30 -20.76 19.10 11.88
CA PRO A 30 -20.85 20.55 12.06
C PRO A 30 -19.51 21.29 11.92
N ALA A 31 -18.39 20.56 11.89
CA ALA A 31 -17.05 21.11 11.67
C ALA A 31 -16.22 20.19 10.78
N LEU A 32 -15.43 20.79 9.87
CA LEU A 32 -14.39 20.08 9.13
C LEU A 32 -13.30 19.57 10.10
N PRO A 33 -12.58 18.48 9.75
CA PRO A 33 -11.43 18.05 10.53
C PRO A 33 -10.40 19.18 10.62
N ARG A 34 -9.65 19.25 11.71
CA ARG A 34 -8.55 20.21 11.84
C ARG A 34 -7.35 19.79 11.01
N PHE A 35 -7.11 18.48 10.94
CA PHE A 35 -5.94 17.93 10.28
C PHE A 35 -6.31 17.01 9.13
N ILE A 36 -5.47 16.99 8.10
CA ILE A 36 -5.47 15.95 7.06
C ILE A 36 -4.13 15.24 7.11
N LEU A 37 -4.13 13.91 7.14
CA LEU A 37 -2.95 13.11 6.86
C LEU A 37 -3.08 12.54 5.44
N ALA A 38 -2.36 13.13 4.50
CA ALA A 38 -2.31 12.71 3.11
C ALA A 38 -1.15 11.72 2.90
N ILE A 39 -1.40 10.64 2.18
CA ILE A 39 -0.39 9.64 1.81
C ILE A 39 -0.39 9.49 0.29
N ASP A 40 0.78 9.68 -0.31
CA ASP A 40 1.01 9.63 -1.75
C ASP A 40 2.32 8.90 -2.05
N GLY A 41 2.31 8.08 -3.09
CA GLY A 41 3.38 7.19 -3.47
C GLY A 41 3.80 7.40 -4.92
N SER A 42 5.12 7.27 -5.15
CA SER A 42 5.66 7.28 -6.51
C SER A 42 6.72 6.21 -6.67
N TYR A 43 6.98 5.81 -7.91
CA TYR A 43 8.11 4.96 -8.21
C TYR A 43 8.79 5.39 -9.51
N ALA A 44 10.09 5.14 -9.59
CA ALA A 44 10.90 5.33 -10.77
C ALA A 44 11.84 4.13 -10.94
N GLU A 45 11.93 3.60 -12.16
CA GLU A 45 12.93 2.59 -12.50
C GLU A 45 14.07 3.26 -13.27
N VAL A 46 15.31 3.03 -12.84
CA VAL A 46 16.50 3.63 -13.46
C VAL A 46 17.50 2.56 -13.86
N ASP A 47 18.29 2.86 -14.89
CA ASP A 47 19.42 2.04 -15.30
C ASP A 47 20.64 2.24 -14.38
N VAL A 48 21.30 1.15 -14.03
CA VAL A 48 22.55 1.17 -13.26
C VAL A 48 23.71 1.53 -14.19
N LYS A 49 24.31 2.72 -13.97
CA LYS A 49 25.38 3.24 -14.83
C LYS A 49 26.64 2.37 -14.87
N ASN A 50 27.06 1.84 -13.73
CA ASN A 50 28.31 1.06 -13.58
C ASN A 50 28.01 -0.42 -13.27
N GLY A 51 26.99 -1.01 -13.91
CA GLY A 51 26.50 -2.35 -13.64
C GLY A 51 26.55 -3.29 -14.85
N TYR A 52 26.08 -4.52 -14.67
CA TYR A 52 25.87 -5.45 -15.77
C TYR A 52 24.87 -4.87 -16.79
N PRO A 53 25.01 -5.12 -18.11
CA PRO A 53 24.08 -4.60 -19.10
C PRO A 53 22.61 -4.91 -18.77
N GLY A 54 21.76 -3.89 -18.86
CA GLY A 54 20.34 -3.99 -18.52
C GLY A 54 20.05 -4.12 -17.03
N ALA A 55 21.01 -3.83 -16.15
CA ALA A 55 20.78 -3.73 -14.71
C ALA A 55 19.92 -2.52 -14.37
N LYS A 56 18.86 -2.74 -13.59
CA LYS A 56 17.89 -1.71 -13.19
C LYS A 56 17.62 -1.73 -11.70
N VAL A 57 17.34 -0.55 -11.13
CA VAL A 57 16.92 -0.37 -9.74
C VAL A 57 15.60 0.38 -9.73
N GLY A 58 14.66 -0.07 -8.90
CA GLY A 58 13.40 0.63 -8.65
C GLY A 58 13.52 1.48 -7.39
N TYR A 59 13.32 2.78 -7.52
CA TYR A 59 13.08 3.66 -6.38
C TYR A 59 11.59 3.73 -6.13
N CYS A 60 11.16 3.40 -4.92
CA CYS A 60 9.78 3.55 -4.45
C CYS A 60 9.79 4.52 -3.28
N THR A 61 8.93 5.53 -3.34
CA THR A 61 8.76 6.52 -2.27
C THR A 61 7.30 6.54 -1.86
N ALA A 62 7.03 6.62 -0.56
CA ALA A 62 5.72 6.99 -0.03
C ALA A 62 5.87 8.14 0.96
N ALA A 63 5.26 9.27 0.64
CA ALA A 63 5.21 10.46 1.49
C ALA A 63 3.95 10.46 2.33
N SER A 64 4.07 10.88 3.59
CA SER A 64 2.97 11.16 4.51
C SER A 64 3.06 12.62 4.91
N VAL A 65 2.01 13.40 4.62
CA VAL A 65 1.96 14.85 4.88
C VAL A 65 0.79 15.14 5.80
N LEU A 66 1.09 15.65 6.99
CA LEU A 66 0.11 16.17 7.94
C LEU A 66 -0.12 17.67 7.67
N LEU A 67 -1.34 18.04 7.30
CA LEU A 67 -1.76 19.42 7.03
C LEU A 67 -2.64 19.94 8.18
N ASP A 68 -2.41 21.16 8.65
CA ASP A 68 -3.32 21.88 9.57
C ASP A 68 -4.23 22.83 8.80
N LEU A 69 -5.50 22.44 8.63
CA LEU A 69 -6.51 23.20 7.89
C LEU A 69 -6.86 24.53 8.54
N HIS A 70 -6.65 24.69 9.85
CA HIS A 70 -6.86 25.97 10.51
C HIS A 70 -5.81 26.98 10.06
N LEU A 71 -4.54 26.60 10.09
CA LEU A 71 -3.44 27.47 9.67
C LEU A 71 -3.53 27.79 8.17
N ILE A 72 -3.92 26.81 7.34
CA ILE A 72 -4.18 27.04 5.91
C ILE A 72 -5.29 28.07 5.72
N GLY A 73 -6.39 27.96 6.48
CA GLY A 73 -7.49 28.91 6.43
C GLY A 73 -7.10 30.33 6.84
N GLU A 74 -6.22 30.49 7.84
CA GLU A 74 -5.68 31.79 8.25
C GLU A 74 -4.82 32.43 7.15
N LEU A 75 -3.96 31.65 6.51
CA LEU A 75 -3.11 32.13 5.41
C LEU A 75 -3.92 32.46 4.16
N ASP A 76 -5.03 31.76 3.91
CA ASP A 76 -5.86 31.98 2.73
C ASP A 76 -6.62 33.32 2.72
N VAL A 77 -6.68 34.02 3.85
CA VAL A 77 -7.31 35.35 3.97
C VAL A 77 -6.56 36.41 3.15
N GLU A 78 -5.23 36.34 3.08
CA GLU A 78 -4.39 37.28 2.35
C GLU A 78 -3.54 36.57 1.30
N ARG A 79 -4.04 36.56 0.06
CA ARG A 79 -3.32 36.00 -1.09
C ARG A 79 -2.55 37.09 -1.86
N PRO A 80 -1.39 36.77 -2.46
CA PRO A 80 -0.73 35.46 -2.49
C PRO A 80 -0.02 35.12 -1.18
N VAL A 81 -0.09 33.85 -0.78
CA VAL A 81 0.57 33.34 0.45
C VAL A 81 2.07 33.21 0.24
N ASP A 82 2.87 33.58 1.23
CA ASP A 82 4.31 33.32 1.26
C ASP A 82 4.57 31.79 1.34
N PRO A 83 5.31 31.19 0.39
CA PRO A 83 5.65 29.76 0.42
C PRO A 83 6.34 29.30 1.71
N VAL A 84 7.10 30.18 2.38
CA VAL A 84 7.77 29.86 3.65
C VAL A 84 6.75 29.73 4.78
N GLU A 85 5.74 30.61 4.81
CA GLU A 85 4.65 30.52 5.79
C GLU A 85 3.74 29.33 5.50
N PHE A 86 3.46 29.03 4.22
CA PHE A 86 2.68 27.85 3.84
C PHE A 86 3.33 26.54 4.32
N ARG A 87 4.66 26.41 4.24
CA ARG A 87 5.39 25.23 4.73
C ARG A 87 5.24 24.98 6.23
N LYS A 88 4.90 26.00 7.03
CA LYS A 88 4.65 25.81 8.47
C LYS A 88 3.32 25.10 8.74
N THR A 89 2.42 25.05 7.76
CA THR A 89 1.12 24.39 7.86
C THR A 89 1.20 22.88 7.65
N GLU A 90 2.34 22.39 7.15
CA GLU A 90 2.56 20.98 6.81
C GLU A 90 3.73 20.37 7.59
N GLN A 91 3.60 19.08 7.91
CA GLN A 91 4.69 18.24 8.39
C GLN A 91 4.75 17.01 7.51
N ALA A 92 5.87 16.83 6.81
CA ALA A 92 6.07 15.75 5.85
C ALA A 92 7.13 14.76 6.34
N ALA A 93 6.87 13.48 6.11
CA ALA A 93 7.83 12.40 6.25
C ALA A 93 7.74 11.47 5.03
N SER A 94 8.87 10.98 4.53
CA SER A 94 8.92 10.01 3.43
C SER A 94 9.54 8.70 3.89
N VAL A 95 9.04 7.62 3.32
CA VAL A 95 9.72 6.34 3.27
C VAL A 95 10.26 6.17 1.86
N ASP A 96 11.58 6.08 1.75
CA ASP A 96 12.28 5.90 0.48
C ASP A 96 12.94 4.52 0.45
N ALA A 97 12.76 3.81 -0.66
CA ALA A 97 13.28 2.46 -0.85
C ALA A 97 13.94 2.31 -2.22
N ALA A 98 15.12 1.70 -2.24
CA ALA A 98 15.78 1.25 -3.46
C ALA A 98 15.69 -0.28 -3.54
N LEU A 99 14.92 -0.78 -4.50
CA LEU A 99 14.66 -2.20 -4.66
C LEU A 99 15.43 -2.78 -5.86
N PRO A 100 16.02 -3.98 -5.72
CA PRO A 100 16.66 -4.66 -6.84
C PRO A 100 15.69 -4.88 -8.00
N GLY A 101 16.07 -4.46 -9.20
CA GLY A 101 15.40 -4.81 -10.46
C GLY A 101 16.19 -5.87 -11.23
N SER A 102 15.95 -5.97 -12.54
CA SER A 102 16.65 -6.91 -13.41
C SER A 102 18.17 -6.77 -13.26
N ASN A 103 18.89 -7.90 -13.28
CA ASN A 103 20.34 -8.00 -13.15
C ASN A 103 20.98 -7.32 -11.92
N VAL A 104 20.21 -6.94 -10.89
CA VAL A 104 20.73 -6.43 -9.61
C VAL A 104 20.60 -7.50 -8.54
N VAL A 105 21.73 -7.93 -7.98
CA VAL A 105 21.79 -9.00 -6.97
C VAL A 105 22.43 -8.46 -5.69
N THR A 106 21.77 -8.65 -4.56
CA THR A 106 22.32 -8.26 -3.25
C THR A 106 23.36 -9.27 -2.79
N ARG A 107 24.26 -8.88 -1.88
CA ARG A 107 25.36 -9.76 -1.41
C ARG A 107 24.87 -11.03 -0.72
N ARG A 108 23.62 -11.04 -0.26
CA ARG A 108 22.99 -12.13 0.50
C ARG A 108 22.32 -13.18 -0.40
N GLN A 109 22.14 -12.89 -1.68
CA GLN A 109 21.31 -13.68 -2.59
C GLN A 109 22.06 -14.04 -3.88
N ASN A 110 21.54 -15.06 -4.58
CA ASN A 110 22.17 -15.59 -5.80
C ASN A 110 21.41 -15.22 -7.08
N SER A 111 20.32 -14.46 -6.98
CA SER A 111 19.55 -13.99 -8.14
C SER A 111 18.83 -12.68 -7.87
N ALA A 112 18.48 -11.96 -8.94
CA ALA A 112 17.80 -10.67 -8.84
C ALA A 112 16.42 -10.79 -8.19
N ARG A 113 15.62 -11.79 -8.63
CA ARG A 113 14.31 -12.07 -8.02
C ARG A 113 14.42 -12.46 -6.55
N ALA A 114 15.43 -13.23 -6.15
CA ALA A 114 15.63 -13.56 -4.74
C ALA A 114 16.04 -12.34 -3.92
N SER A 115 16.88 -11.47 -4.49
CA SER A 115 17.26 -10.18 -3.90
C SER A 115 16.04 -9.30 -3.69
N PHE A 116 15.20 -9.12 -4.70
CA PHE A 116 13.96 -8.36 -4.59
C PHE A 116 13.03 -8.87 -3.47
N ARG A 117 12.86 -10.19 -3.35
CA ARG A 117 12.02 -10.81 -2.32
C ARG A 117 12.52 -10.51 -0.91
N GLU A 118 13.83 -10.65 -0.68
CA GLU A 118 14.45 -10.36 0.61
C GLU A 118 14.38 -8.86 0.93
N GLU A 119 14.78 -7.99 0.00
CA GLU A 119 14.77 -6.53 0.22
C GLU A 119 13.37 -5.99 0.46
N LEU A 120 12.32 -6.56 -0.15
CA LEU A 120 10.94 -6.19 0.16
C LEU A 120 10.53 -6.57 1.59
N TYR A 121 10.99 -7.73 2.09
CA TYR A 121 10.76 -8.13 3.47
C TYR A 121 11.49 -7.23 4.46
N ASP A 122 12.76 -6.92 4.17
CA ASP A 122 13.58 -6.02 4.98
C ASP A 122 13.02 -4.60 4.99
N LEU A 123 12.59 -4.07 3.83
CA LEU A 123 11.92 -2.78 3.73
C LEU A 123 10.75 -2.67 4.72
N PHE A 124 9.86 -3.67 4.75
CA PHE A 124 8.73 -3.63 5.69
C PHE A 124 9.18 -3.75 7.14
N THR A 125 10.30 -4.43 7.40
CA THR A 125 10.89 -4.58 8.73
C THR A 125 11.47 -3.26 9.24
N ASP A 126 12.05 -2.47 8.35
CA ASP A 126 12.82 -1.26 8.67
C ASP A 126 11.95 -0.01 8.79
N ILE A 127 10.77 0.01 8.14
CA ILE A 127 9.84 1.14 8.24
C ILE A 127 9.24 1.21 9.64
N VAL A 128 9.63 2.23 10.39
CA VAL A 128 9.04 2.63 11.68
C VAL A 128 8.67 4.10 11.59
N VAL A 129 7.38 4.43 11.66
CA VAL A 129 6.87 5.80 11.44
C VAL A 129 6.51 6.55 12.73
N ASP A 130 6.50 5.88 13.87
CA ASP A 130 6.17 6.44 15.17
C ASP A 130 7.23 6.02 16.19
N GLU A 131 8.02 6.99 16.66
CA GLU A 131 9.14 6.76 17.60
C GLU A 131 8.69 6.31 19.00
N ASP A 132 7.44 6.59 19.38
CA ASP A 132 6.88 6.18 20.67
C ASP A 132 6.34 4.75 20.60
N ASP A 133 5.67 4.40 19.50
CA ASP A 133 5.09 3.06 19.29
C ASP A 133 6.17 2.03 18.86
N ARG A 134 7.17 2.45 18.09
CA ARG A 134 8.32 1.65 17.60
C ARG A 134 7.96 0.34 16.91
N THR A 135 6.70 0.13 16.51
CA THR A 135 6.35 -1.04 15.71
C THR A 135 6.65 -0.77 14.25
N ASN A 136 7.10 -1.81 13.54
CA ASN A 136 7.38 -1.69 12.12
C ASN A 136 6.16 -1.97 11.25
N LEU A 137 6.26 -1.57 9.98
CA LEU A 137 5.23 -1.80 8.97
C LEU A 137 4.94 -3.30 8.79
N LEU A 138 5.97 -4.15 8.88
CA LEU A 138 5.86 -5.60 8.77
C LEU A 138 4.87 -6.17 9.79
N SER A 139 4.88 -5.67 11.03
CA SER A 139 3.95 -6.10 12.08
C SER A 139 2.50 -5.82 11.71
N THR A 140 2.22 -4.66 11.10
CA THR A 140 0.88 -4.35 10.57
C THR A 140 0.54 -5.26 9.40
N TYR A 141 1.46 -5.44 8.45
CA TYR A 141 1.25 -6.33 7.32
C TYR A 141 0.95 -7.77 7.78
N GLN A 142 1.68 -8.30 8.75
CA GLN A 142 1.48 -9.66 9.28
C GLN A 142 0.14 -9.81 10.02
N ALA A 143 -0.31 -8.75 10.70
CA ALA A 143 -1.66 -8.75 11.26
C ALA A 143 -2.74 -8.85 10.16
N LEU A 144 -2.52 -8.21 9.00
CA LEU A 144 -3.38 -8.37 7.83
C LEU A 144 -3.19 -9.73 7.14
N LEU A 145 -1.99 -10.30 7.15
CA LEU A 145 -1.72 -11.62 6.59
C LEU A 145 -2.47 -12.71 7.36
N ALA A 146 -2.60 -12.59 8.68
CA ALA A 146 -3.43 -13.50 9.50
C ALA A 146 -4.91 -13.48 9.08
N LEU A 147 -5.33 -12.44 8.34
CA LEU A 147 -6.68 -12.30 7.80
C LEU A 147 -6.85 -12.92 6.41
N LYS A 148 -5.78 -13.41 5.78
CA LYS A 148 -5.80 -14.03 4.44
C LYS A 148 -6.47 -15.40 4.48
N PRO A 149 -7.44 -15.70 3.58
CA PRO A 149 -7.98 -17.05 3.45
C PRO A 149 -6.90 -18.07 3.09
N THR A 150 -6.93 -19.21 3.77
CA THR A 150 -5.98 -20.34 3.58
C THR A 150 -6.51 -21.41 2.63
N THR A 151 -7.73 -21.26 2.11
CA THR A 151 -8.40 -22.24 1.25
C THR A 151 -7.69 -22.48 -0.08
N ASN A 152 -6.99 -21.46 -0.60
CA ASN A 152 -6.19 -21.55 -1.81
C ASN A 152 -4.70 -21.35 -1.43
N PRO A 153 -3.95 -22.43 -1.19
CA PRO A 153 -2.52 -22.32 -0.95
C PRO A 153 -1.83 -21.74 -2.19
N GLN A 154 -0.70 -21.06 -1.98
CA GLN A 154 0.08 -20.53 -3.09
C GLN A 154 1.27 -21.46 -3.36
N SER A 155 1.74 -21.46 -4.61
CA SER A 155 2.96 -22.17 -4.97
C SER A 155 4.19 -21.55 -4.29
N CYS A 156 5.19 -22.39 -4.06
CA CYS A 156 6.49 -21.96 -3.57
C CYS A 156 7.08 -20.82 -4.45
N PRO A 157 7.64 -19.75 -3.86
CA PRO A 157 8.27 -18.66 -4.61
C PRO A 157 9.45 -19.10 -5.50
N TYR A 158 9.98 -20.30 -5.26
CA TYR A 158 11.06 -20.90 -6.06
C TYR A 158 10.56 -21.85 -7.15
N LYS A 159 9.25 -21.87 -7.45
CA LYS A 159 8.68 -22.74 -8.50
C LYS A 159 9.32 -22.47 -9.86
N GLU A 160 9.37 -21.22 -10.29
CA GLU A 160 9.93 -20.87 -11.61
C GLU A 160 11.45 -20.98 -11.64
N SER A 161 12.13 -20.60 -10.56
CA SER A 161 13.60 -20.56 -10.52
C SER A 161 14.27 -21.90 -10.25
N HIS A 162 13.61 -22.81 -9.52
CA HIS A 162 14.20 -24.07 -9.04
C HIS A 162 13.25 -25.28 -9.17
N GLY A 163 12.10 -25.14 -9.85
CA GLY A 163 11.18 -26.24 -10.10
C GLY A 163 10.45 -26.78 -8.86
N CYS A 164 10.42 -26.03 -7.76
CA CYS A 164 9.75 -26.48 -6.54
C CYS A 164 8.22 -26.51 -6.71
N THR A 165 7.59 -27.66 -6.46
CA THR A 165 6.14 -27.86 -6.66
C THR A 165 5.34 -27.76 -5.36
N ALA A 166 5.95 -27.38 -4.25
CA ALA A 166 5.27 -27.24 -2.97
C ALA A 166 4.18 -26.15 -3.02
N GLU A 167 3.05 -26.41 -2.37
CA GLU A 167 1.98 -25.45 -2.17
C GLU A 167 1.65 -25.36 -0.68
N PHE A 168 1.60 -24.14 -0.14
CA PHE A 168 1.36 -23.92 1.28
C PHE A 168 0.83 -22.50 1.54
N ALA A 169 0.26 -22.30 2.73
CA ALA A 169 -0.06 -20.97 3.22
C ALA A 169 1.21 -20.33 3.78
N VAL A 170 1.53 -19.10 3.33
CA VAL A 170 2.67 -18.35 3.87
C VAL A 170 2.29 -17.79 5.23
N GLY A 171 3.11 -18.10 6.23
CA GLY A 171 2.94 -17.63 7.60
C GLY A 171 3.65 -16.30 7.87
N SER A 172 3.57 -15.85 9.12
CA SER A 172 4.30 -14.67 9.60
C SER A 172 5.81 -14.92 9.70
N GLY A 173 6.59 -13.85 9.60
CA GLY A 173 8.05 -13.88 9.72
C GLY A 173 8.76 -14.47 8.50
N CYS A 174 9.93 -15.05 8.75
CA CYS A 174 10.70 -15.81 7.76
C CYS A 174 10.63 -17.28 8.15
N THR A 175 10.09 -18.10 7.26
CA THR A 175 9.95 -19.56 7.42
C THR A 175 10.71 -20.28 6.32
N THR A 176 10.66 -21.60 6.29
CA THR A 176 11.27 -22.39 5.21
C THR A 176 10.21 -23.18 4.46
N CYS A 177 10.42 -23.35 3.15
CA CYS A 177 9.59 -24.22 2.35
C CYS A 177 9.76 -25.68 2.80
N PRO A 178 8.67 -26.43 3.06
CA PRO A 178 8.76 -27.80 3.57
C PRO A 178 9.38 -28.80 2.58
N THR A 179 9.43 -28.47 1.28
CA THR A 179 9.96 -29.37 0.25
C THR A 179 11.39 -29.01 -0.16
N CYS A 180 11.69 -27.73 -0.41
CA CYS A 180 13.02 -27.33 -0.89
C CYS A 180 13.91 -26.70 0.19
N GLY A 181 13.41 -26.49 1.41
CA GLY A 181 14.17 -25.94 2.54
C GLY A 181 14.56 -24.45 2.42
N ARG A 182 14.21 -23.79 1.31
CA ARG A 182 14.60 -22.39 1.03
C ARG A 182 13.72 -21.39 1.82
N PRO A 183 14.24 -20.17 2.10
CA PRO A 183 13.53 -19.18 2.90
C PRO A 183 12.28 -18.64 2.19
N VAL A 184 11.20 -18.51 2.97
CA VAL A 184 9.93 -17.96 2.56
C VAL A 184 9.58 -16.83 3.50
N TYR A 185 9.54 -15.62 2.97
CA TYR A 185 9.27 -14.40 3.69
C TYR A 185 7.77 -14.19 3.78
N SER A 186 7.25 -13.59 4.86
CA SER A 186 5.82 -13.32 4.96
C SER A 186 5.31 -12.47 3.79
N THR A 187 6.14 -11.55 3.27
CA THR A 187 5.85 -10.72 2.08
C THR A 187 5.67 -11.54 0.80
N ASP A 188 6.13 -12.80 0.74
CA ASP A 188 5.87 -13.67 -0.40
C ASP A 188 4.37 -13.94 -0.60
N ALA A 189 3.54 -13.79 0.45
CA ALA A 189 2.09 -13.88 0.31
C ALA A 189 1.47 -12.76 -0.53
N LEU A 190 2.20 -11.67 -0.78
CA LEU A 190 1.82 -10.62 -1.72
C LEU A 190 2.03 -11.04 -3.18
N ARG A 191 2.88 -12.05 -3.42
CA ARG A 191 3.16 -12.63 -4.74
C ARG A 191 3.65 -11.61 -5.79
N ILE A 192 4.22 -10.48 -5.35
CA ILE A 192 4.77 -9.46 -6.25
C ILE A 192 5.94 -10.01 -7.08
N HIS A 193 6.68 -10.97 -6.53
CA HIS A 193 7.79 -11.64 -7.22
C HIS A 193 7.34 -12.39 -8.49
N GLU A 194 6.05 -12.70 -8.66
CA GLU A 194 5.49 -13.28 -9.90
C GLU A 194 5.36 -12.24 -11.03
N ARG A 195 5.34 -10.95 -10.70
CA ARG A 195 5.41 -9.84 -11.66
C ARG A 195 6.84 -9.38 -11.92
N PHE A 196 7.80 -9.93 -11.18
CA PHE A 196 9.21 -9.63 -11.35
C PHE A 196 9.77 -10.33 -12.59
N ARG A 197 10.41 -9.56 -13.45
CA ARG A 197 11.11 -10.01 -14.66
C ARG A 197 12.61 -9.99 -14.43
N ASP A 198 13.26 -11.12 -14.66
CA ASP A 198 14.72 -11.20 -14.57
C ASP A 198 15.41 -10.33 -15.64
N ILE A 199 14.73 -10.09 -16.77
CA ILE A 199 15.21 -9.26 -17.89
C ILE A 199 14.13 -8.23 -18.26
N GLY A 200 14.54 -6.98 -18.41
CA GLY A 200 13.68 -5.88 -18.85
C GLY A 200 13.21 -5.00 -17.70
N THR A 201 12.04 -4.38 -17.86
CA THR A 201 11.46 -3.49 -16.83
C THR A 201 10.68 -4.28 -15.77
N ASN A 202 10.83 -3.85 -14.52
CA ASN A 202 10.07 -4.29 -13.36
C ASN A 202 9.06 -3.25 -12.87
N GLY A 203 8.67 -2.30 -13.73
CA GLY A 203 7.72 -1.23 -13.35
C GLY A 203 6.40 -1.74 -12.76
N GLU A 204 5.87 -2.88 -13.23
CA GLU A 204 4.68 -3.51 -12.61
C GLU A 204 4.93 -3.93 -11.16
N ALA A 205 6.08 -4.58 -10.88
CA ALA A 205 6.43 -5.00 -9.54
C ALA A 205 6.65 -3.80 -8.60
N PHE A 206 7.35 -2.76 -9.06
CA PHE A 206 7.57 -1.54 -8.26
C PHE A 206 6.29 -0.75 -8.03
N GLY A 207 5.42 -0.65 -9.05
CA GLY A 207 4.09 -0.04 -8.90
C GLY A 207 3.22 -0.77 -7.88
N LEU A 208 3.29 -2.10 -7.81
CA LEU A 208 2.62 -2.88 -6.77
C LEU A 208 3.20 -2.61 -5.38
N VAL A 209 4.53 -2.49 -5.24
CA VAL A 209 5.16 -2.17 -3.94
C VAL A 209 4.74 -0.78 -3.47
N MET A 210 4.84 0.23 -4.34
CA MET A 210 4.42 1.60 -4.04
C MET A 210 2.95 1.66 -3.60
N GLN A 211 2.05 1.03 -4.36
CA GLN A 211 0.63 0.99 -3.99
C GLN A 211 0.42 0.33 -2.61
N LEU A 212 1.15 -0.75 -2.32
CA LEU A 212 1.05 -1.42 -1.03
C LEU A 212 1.58 -0.57 0.13
N MET A 213 2.67 0.17 -0.07
CA MET A 213 3.21 1.08 0.93
C MET A 213 2.16 2.12 1.34
N GLU A 214 1.49 2.77 0.40
CA GLU A 214 0.46 3.77 0.69
C GLU A 214 -0.67 3.21 1.57
N ARG A 215 -1.25 2.07 1.18
CA ARG A 215 -2.37 1.46 1.92
C ARG A 215 -1.91 0.91 3.28
N LEU A 216 -0.74 0.30 3.35
CA LEU A 216 -0.21 -0.25 4.60
C LEU A 216 0.16 0.86 5.58
N LEU A 217 0.73 1.98 5.12
CA LEU A 217 1.06 3.12 5.96
C LEU A 217 -0.19 3.71 6.62
N MET A 218 -1.29 3.91 5.88
CA MET A 218 -2.56 4.36 6.48
C MET A 218 -3.00 3.42 7.62
N VAL A 219 -3.09 2.12 7.35
CA VAL A 219 -3.53 1.15 8.36
C VAL A 219 -2.55 1.13 9.54
N HIS A 220 -1.26 1.28 9.27
CA HIS A 220 -0.23 1.30 10.29
C HIS A 220 -0.35 2.53 11.20
N PHE A 221 -0.55 3.73 10.65
CA PHE A 221 -0.85 4.93 11.44
C PHE A 221 -2.06 4.73 12.34
N LEU A 222 -3.19 4.25 11.79
CA LEU A 222 -4.40 4.00 12.59
C LEU A 222 -4.14 3.00 13.74
N ARG A 223 -3.31 1.98 13.51
CA ARG A 223 -2.89 1.04 14.57
C ARG A 223 -1.95 1.67 15.59
N CYS A 224 -1.09 2.62 15.21
CA CYS A 224 -0.31 3.42 16.16
C CYS A 224 -1.22 4.27 17.05
N PHE A 225 -2.23 4.94 16.48
CA PHE A 225 -3.25 5.66 17.25
C PHE A 225 -3.98 4.75 18.24
N GLU A 226 -4.31 3.52 17.83
CA GLU A 226 -4.90 2.51 18.71
C GLU A 226 -3.96 2.12 19.85
N ARG A 227 -2.73 1.72 19.55
CA ARG A 227 -1.77 1.23 20.55
C ARG A 227 -1.37 2.31 21.57
N ARG A 228 -1.34 3.56 21.14
CA ARG A 228 -1.07 4.72 22.00
C ARG A 228 -2.31 5.24 22.75
N ASN A 229 -3.47 4.59 22.61
CA ASN A 229 -4.75 5.03 23.16
C ASN A 229 -5.15 6.47 22.74
N LEU A 230 -4.77 6.85 21.51
CA LEU A 230 -5.02 8.17 20.92
C LEU A 230 -6.21 8.18 19.95
N LEU A 231 -7.00 7.10 19.88
CA LEU A 231 -8.19 7.00 19.03
C LEU A 231 -9.14 8.21 19.13
N PRO A 232 -9.36 8.85 20.29
CA PRO A 232 -10.21 10.04 20.36
C PRO A 232 -9.72 11.22 19.51
N ARG A 233 -8.42 11.31 19.22
CA ARG A 233 -7.84 12.37 18.37
C ARG A 233 -8.19 12.21 16.89
N LEU A 234 -8.68 11.03 16.48
CA LEU A 234 -9.04 10.76 15.09
C LEU A 234 -10.30 11.52 14.66
N THR A 235 -11.10 12.08 15.58
CA THR A 235 -12.24 12.94 15.24
C THR A 235 -11.84 14.25 14.58
N SER A 236 -10.63 14.73 14.87
CA SER A 236 -10.06 15.94 14.25
C SER A 236 -9.18 15.65 13.04
N LEU A 237 -9.07 14.39 12.61
CA LEU A 237 -8.15 13.96 11.55
C LEU A 237 -8.91 13.24 10.43
N ALA A 238 -8.66 13.63 9.18
CA ALA A 238 -9.04 12.86 8.01
C ALA A 238 -7.82 12.23 7.33
N PHE A 239 -7.98 11.03 6.78
CA PHE A 239 -6.95 10.39 5.95
C PHE A 239 -7.27 10.59 4.48
N PHE A 240 -6.28 11.05 3.71
CA PHE A 240 -6.37 11.21 2.27
C PHE A 240 -5.35 10.24 1.65
N ILE A 241 -5.79 9.40 0.71
CA ILE A 241 -4.90 8.48 -0.01
C ILE A 241 -5.01 8.74 -1.50
N ASP A 242 -3.88 8.76 -2.19
CA ASP A 242 -3.86 8.77 -3.64
C ASP A 242 -4.24 7.39 -4.22
N GLY A 243 -5.22 7.42 -5.12
CA GLY A 243 -5.80 6.25 -5.76
C GLY A 243 -6.82 5.46 -4.91
N PRO A 244 -7.29 4.32 -5.45
CA PRO A 244 -8.31 3.50 -4.80
C PRO A 244 -7.81 2.86 -3.49
N LEU A 245 -8.70 2.72 -2.51
CA LEU A 245 -8.39 1.99 -1.26
C LEU A 245 -8.21 0.48 -1.46
N ALA A 246 -8.52 -0.03 -2.66
CA ALA A 246 -8.35 -1.44 -3.02
C ALA A 246 -6.95 -1.70 -3.57
N ALA A 247 -6.39 -2.85 -3.21
CA ALA A 247 -5.26 -3.48 -3.89
C ALA A 247 -5.74 -4.34 -5.06
N PHE A 248 -4.96 -4.36 -6.14
CA PHE A 248 -5.24 -5.12 -7.36
C PHE A 248 -4.10 -6.10 -7.68
N GLY A 249 -4.36 -7.03 -8.61
CA GLY A 249 -3.37 -8.02 -9.05
C GLY A 249 -3.12 -9.12 -8.00
N PRO A 250 -1.90 -9.69 -7.94
CA PRO A 250 -1.57 -10.74 -6.98
C PRO A 250 -1.92 -10.43 -5.51
N PRO A 251 -1.73 -9.19 -4.98
CA PRO A 251 -2.08 -8.86 -3.59
C PRO A 251 -3.56 -8.49 -3.39
N ALA A 252 -4.48 -8.73 -4.33
CA ALA A 252 -5.88 -8.30 -4.23
C ALA A 252 -6.64 -8.81 -2.99
N TRP A 253 -6.21 -9.94 -2.40
CA TRP A 253 -6.76 -10.45 -1.14
C TRP A 253 -6.61 -9.45 0.02
N LEU A 254 -5.60 -8.57 -0.05
CA LEU A 254 -5.31 -7.58 0.97
C LEU A 254 -6.43 -6.55 1.11
N SER A 255 -7.16 -6.23 0.03
CA SER A 255 -8.33 -5.34 0.06
C SER A 255 -9.39 -5.79 1.08
N ALA A 256 -9.67 -7.09 1.13
CA ALA A 256 -10.62 -7.66 2.08
C ALA A 256 -10.08 -7.62 3.52
N ALA A 257 -8.77 -7.87 3.69
CA ALA A 257 -8.11 -7.79 4.99
C ALA A 257 -8.11 -6.35 5.55
N ILE A 258 -7.75 -5.37 4.72
CA ILE A 258 -7.76 -3.93 5.05
C ILE A 258 -9.18 -3.50 5.40
N SER A 259 -10.18 -3.85 4.57
CA SER A 259 -11.58 -3.49 4.85
C SER A 259 -12.05 -4.04 6.20
N ARG A 260 -11.68 -5.27 6.55
CA ARG A 260 -11.99 -5.86 7.86
C ARG A 260 -11.30 -5.11 9.00
N GLU A 261 -10.03 -4.75 8.83
CA GLU A 261 -9.27 -4.03 9.86
C GLU A 261 -9.78 -2.60 10.06
N LEU A 262 -10.11 -1.88 8.98
CA LEU A 262 -10.71 -0.55 9.05
C LEU A 262 -12.07 -0.59 9.76
N LYS A 263 -12.92 -1.60 9.49
CA LYS A 263 -14.18 -1.78 10.23
C LYS A 263 -13.95 -2.00 11.72
N ARG A 264 -12.96 -2.80 12.09
CA ARG A 264 -12.59 -3.07 13.49
C ARG A 264 -12.13 -1.79 14.20
N LEU A 265 -11.24 -1.03 13.56
CA LEU A 265 -10.73 0.24 14.10
C LEU A 265 -11.84 1.27 14.20
N ASN A 266 -12.67 1.40 13.17
CA ASN A 266 -13.80 2.31 13.16
C ASN A 266 -14.81 2.01 14.27
N GLN A 267 -15.10 0.73 14.55
CA GLN A 267 -15.95 0.36 15.67
C GLN A 267 -15.38 0.84 17.01
N LYS A 268 -14.06 0.73 17.22
CA LYS A 268 -13.41 1.23 18.44
C LYS A 268 -13.44 2.75 18.53
N VAL A 269 -13.25 3.46 17.42
CA VAL A 269 -13.37 4.92 17.36
C VAL A 269 -14.79 5.34 17.70
N ARG A 270 -15.81 4.74 17.07
CA ARG A 270 -17.23 4.99 17.39
C ARG A 270 -17.55 4.81 18.87
N VAL A 271 -17.03 3.76 19.50
CA VAL A 271 -17.23 3.51 20.94
C VAL A 271 -16.56 4.60 21.78
N ALA A 272 -15.39 5.09 21.38
CA ALA A 272 -14.64 6.10 22.12
C ALA A 272 -15.15 7.54 21.90
N THR A 273 -15.76 7.84 20.75
CA THR A 273 -16.01 9.23 20.32
C THR A 273 -17.43 9.50 19.83
N GLY A 274 -18.20 8.45 19.51
CA GLY A 274 -19.49 8.57 18.84
C GLY A 274 -19.41 8.93 17.36
N GLN A 275 -18.22 9.02 16.77
CA GLN A 275 -17.99 9.42 15.37
C GLN A 275 -17.29 8.34 14.55
N ASP A 276 -17.43 8.45 13.23
CA ASP A 276 -16.77 7.61 12.24
C ASP A 276 -15.37 8.12 11.88
N LEU A 277 -14.49 7.19 11.48
CA LEU A 277 -13.26 7.52 10.77
C LEU A 277 -13.58 8.17 9.43
N LEU A 278 -12.87 9.26 9.11
CA LEU A 278 -12.96 9.92 7.82
C LEU A 278 -11.75 9.54 6.95
N ILE A 279 -11.99 8.76 5.90
CA ILE A 279 -10.97 8.31 4.95
C ILE A 279 -11.49 8.60 3.53
N LEU A 280 -10.70 9.32 2.73
CA LEU A 280 -11.01 9.65 1.35
C LEU A 280 -9.91 9.12 0.43
N GLY A 281 -10.31 8.43 -0.63
CA GLY A 281 -9.45 8.13 -1.77
C GLY A 281 -9.66 9.17 -2.85
N ILE A 282 -8.58 9.72 -3.40
CA ILE A 282 -8.61 10.68 -4.52
C ILE A 282 -8.17 9.94 -5.78
N SER A 283 -8.90 10.10 -6.88
CA SER A 283 -8.63 9.43 -8.17
C SER A 283 -8.87 10.36 -9.34
#